data_AF-A0A9E1ZWU7-F1
#
_entry.id   AF-A0A9E1ZWU7-F1
#
_cell.length_a   1.000
_cell.length_b   1.000
_cell.length_c   1.000
_cell.angle_alpha   90.00
_cell.angle_beta   90.00
_cell.angle_gamma   90.00
#
_symmetry.space_group_name_H-M   'P 1'
#
loop_
_entity.id
_entity.type
_entity.pdbx_description
1 polymer ?
#
loop_
_entity_poly.entity_id
_entity_poly.type
_entity_poly.pdbx_seq_one_letter_code
_entity_poly.pdbx_strand_id
1 'polypeptide(L)'
;MPVRVLCILLSLAMAFISWSVASVSASGLEKPEILQLRAFAQEIESIDAILTTSALTFAFTQDDKWLKVYRENEVKLGALLEEALSRAHESDSALLKRMDEENERLVKMEVRAIELTQQGKGRQAAEILNSKQYQEEKLRLRQSIDTYFLSLEKHLQLEEKQDLEIPQSN
;
A
#
# COMPACT_ATOMS: atom_id res chain seq x y z
N MET A 1 -58.50 10.76 3.27
CA MET A 1 -57.72 9.64 2.71
C MET A 1 -56.21 9.88 2.48
N PRO A 2 -55.60 11.09 2.57
CA PRO A 2 -54.16 11.24 2.23
C PRO A 2 -53.19 10.79 3.34
N VAL A 3 -53.60 10.84 4.60
CA VAL A 3 -52.72 10.53 5.75
C VAL A 3 -52.35 9.04 5.80
N ARG A 4 -53.27 8.14 5.43
CA ARG A 4 -53.02 6.69 5.44
C ARG A 4 -52.03 6.25 4.36
N VAL A 5 -52.10 6.86 3.18
CA VAL A 5 -51.15 6.60 2.08
C VAL A 5 -49.76 7.13 2.44
N LEU A 6 -49.69 8.30 3.09
CA LEU A 6 -48.42 8.87 3.56
C LEU A 6 -47.73 8.00 4.62
N CYS A 7 -48.46 7.43 5.58
CA CYS A 7 -47.90 6.53 6.59
C CYS A 7 -47.40 5.19 5.99
N ILE A 8 -48.10 4.67 4.97
CA ILE A 8 -47.68 3.45 4.26
C ILE A 8 -46.39 3.72 3.45
N LEU A 9 -46.28 4.88 2.81
CA LEU A 9 -45.07 5.27 2.08
C LEU A 9 -43.87 5.51 3.01
N LEU A 10 -44.10 6.14 4.18
CA LEU A 10 -43.04 6.35 5.17
C LEU A 10 -42.54 5.04 5.80
N SER A 11 -43.44 4.09 6.07
CA SER A 11 -43.05 2.77 6.59
C SER A 11 -42.32 1.92 5.54
N LEU A 12 -42.73 1.99 4.27
CA LEU A 12 -42.00 1.36 3.16
C LEU A 12 -40.60 1.97 2.95
N ALA A 13 -40.46 3.30 3.08
CA ALA A 13 -39.15 3.96 2.99
C ALA A 13 -38.21 3.54 4.13
N MET A 14 -38.72 3.42 5.37
CA MET A 14 -37.92 2.95 6.51
C MET A 14 -37.55 1.46 6.40
N ALA A 15 -38.42 0.63 5.83
CA ALA A 15 -38.11 -0.77 5.54
C ALA A 15 -37.04 -0.90 4.43
N PHE A 16 -37.06 -0.03 3.42
CA PHE A 16 -36.05 0.03 2.36
C PHE A 16 -34.69 0.50 2.90
N ILE A 17 -34.70 1.51 3.78
CA ILE A 17 -33.49 1.97 4.48
C ILE A 17 -32.94 0.85 5.38
N SER A 18 -33.81 0.14 6.12
CA SER A 18 -33.39 -1.00 6.96
C SER A 18 -32.82 -2.15 6.13
N TRP A 19 -33.39 -2.45 4.96
CA TRP A 19 -32.84 -3.43 4.03
C TRP A 19 -31.49 -2.97 3.44
N SER A 20 -31.34 -1.68 3.11
CA SER A 20 -30.06 -1.14 2.60
C SER A 20 -28.94 -1.12 3.65
N VAL A 21 -29.27 -0.79 4.90
CA VAL A 21 -28.31 -0.80 6.03
C VAL A 21 -27.96 -2.23 6.42
N ALA A 22 -28.93 -3.16 6.36
CA ALA A 22 -28.67 -4.58 6.54
C ALA A 22 -27.83 -5.15 5.39
N SER A 23 -28.01 -4.72 4.14
CA SER A 23 -27.15 -5.16 3.02
C SER A 23 -25.73 -4.58 3.09
N VAL A 24 -25.56 -3.36 3.63
CA VAL A 24 -24.24 -2.76 3.90
C VAL A 24 -23.55 -3.40 5.12
N SER A 25 -24.32 -3.87 6.10
CA SER A 25 -23.80 -4.64 7.25
C SER A 25 -23.55 -6.11 6.90
N ALA A 26 -24.26 -6.65 5.90
CA ALA A 26 -24.07 -7.99 5.35
C ALA A 26 -22.99 -8.04 4.26
N SER A 27 -22.62 -6.91 3.66
CA SER A 27 -21.38 -6.75 2.90
C SER A 27 -20.21 -6.65 3.89
N GLY A 28 -19.85 -7.80 4.44
CA GLY A 28 -18.58 -8.15 5.11
C GLY A 28 -17.82 -7.02 5.80
N LEU A 29 -17.80 -7.05 7.13
CA LEU A 29 -16.66 -6.53 7.87
C LEU A 29 -15.40 -7.16 7.25
N GLU A 30 -14.57 -6.38 6.55
CA GLU A 30 -13.27 -6.87 6.09
C GLU A 30 -12.52 -7.43 7.30
N LYS A 31 -12.00 -8.66 7.16
CA LYS A 31 -11.29 -9.32 8.25
C LYS A 31 -10.15 -8.43 8.78
N PRO A 32 -9.88 -8.42 10.09
CA PRO A 32 -8.79 -7.63 10.66
C PRO A 32 -7.44 -7.83 9.94
N GLU A 33 -7.14 -9.04 9.47
CA GLU A 33 -5.92 -9.33 8.71
C GLU A 33 -5.89 -8.62 7.34
N ILE A 34 -7.02 -8.61 6.62
CA ILE A 34 -7.14 -7.92 5.32
C ILE A 34 -7.03 -6.41 5.51
N LEU A 35 -7.64 -5.87 6.57
CA LEU A 35 -7.54 -4.45 6.92
C LEU A 35 -6.11 -4.05 7.26
N GLN A 36 -5.39 -4.86 8.05
CA GLN A 36 -3.98 -4.63 8.38
C GLN A 36 -3.11 -4.67 7.12
N LEU A 37 -3.35 -5.65 6.23
CA LEU A 37 -2.62 -5.75 4.97
C LEU A 37 -2.86 -4.54 4.08
N ARG A 38 -4.10 -4.04 4.00
CA ARG A 38 -4.41 -2.84 3.21
C ARG A 38 -3.75 -1.59 3.80
N ALA A 39 -3.79 -1.46 5.12
CA ALA A 39 -3.09 -0.39 5.81
C ALA A 39 -1.58 -0.41 5.52
N PHE A 40 -0.98 -1.60 5.51
CA PHE A 40 0.42 -1.79 5.17
C PHE A 40 0.76 -1.33 3.74
N ALA A 41 -0.03 -1.75 2.74
CA ALA A 41 0.17 -1.32 1.35
C ALA A 41 0.02 0.21 1.18
N GLN A 42 -0.97 0.81 1.86
CA GLN A 42 -1.18 2.25 1.87
C GLN A 42 -0.02 3.00 2.54
N GLU A 43 0.56 2.44 3.59
CA GLU A 43 1.71 3.02 4.28
C GLU A 43 2.94 3.02 3.37
N ILE A 44 3.22 1.92 2.65
CA ILE A 44 4.30 1.87 1.66
C ILE A 44 4.10 2.92 0.56
N GLU A 45 2.89 3.01 -0.02
CA GLU A 45 2.61 4.00 -1.07
C GLU A 45 2.81 5.44 -0.54
N SER A 46 2.36 5.71 0.68
CA SER A 46 2.54 7.01 1.32
C SER A 46 4.02 7.34 1.52
N ILE A 47 4.80 6.38 2.00
CA ILE A 47 6.24 6.56 2.23
C ILE A 47 7.00 6.75 0.91
N ASP A 48 6.72 5.98 -0.14
CA ASP A 48 7.32 6.17 -1.48
C ASP A 48 7.05 7.58 -2.03
N ALA A 49 5.82 8.08 -1.87
CA ALA A 49 5.49 9.44 -2.25
C ALA A 49 6.30 10.49 -1.47
N ILE A 50 6.50 10.28 -0.17
CA ILE A 50 7.33 11.15 0.69
C ILE A 50 8.79 11.10 0.25
N LEU A 51 9.35 9.93 -0.04
CA LEU A 51 10.73 9.77 -0.51
C LEU A 51 10.96 10.50 -1.83
N THR A 52 10.13 10.23 -2.84
CA THR A 52 10.20 10.88 -4.15
C THR A 52 10.12 12.40 -4.01
N THR A 53 9.14 12.90 -3.24
CA THR A 53 8.93 14.34 -3.07
C THR A 53 10.08 14.99 -2.32
N SER A 54 10.62 14.32 -1.30
CA SER A 54 11.75 14.81 -0.51
C SER A 54 13.03 14.88 -1.35
N ALA A 55 13.33 13.84 -2.13
CA ALA A 55 14.48 13.82 -3.02
C ALA A 55 14.41 14.93 -4.09
N LEU A 56 13.25 15.11 -4.73
CA LEU A 56 13.02 16.17 -5.72
C LEU A 56 13.13 17.57 -5.09
N THR A 57 12.53 17.76 -3.92
CA THR A 57 12.53 19.07 -3.25
C THR A 57 13.94 19.41 -2.76
N PHE A 58 14.68 18.43 -2.22
CA PHE A 58 16.08 18.61 -1.89
C PHE A 58 16.91 18.96 -3.12
N ALA A 59 16.71 18.25 -4.24
CA ALA A 59 17.39 18.53 -5.51
C ALA A 59 17.20 19.96 -6.02
N PHE A 60 16.04 20.55 -5.77
CA PHE A 60 15.71 21.92 -6.20
C PHE A 60 16.13 22.99 -5.19
N THR A 61 15.90 22.75 -3.89
CA THR A 61 16.05 23.78 -2.83
C THR A 61 17.37 23.70 -2.08
N GLN A 62 18.01 22.52 -2.05
CA GLN A 62 19.16 22.21 -1.19
C GLN A 62 18.90 22.44 0.31
N ASP A 63 17.64 22.46 0.74
CA ASP A 63 17.28 22.55 2.16
C ASP A 63 17.39 21.18 2.82
N ASP A 64 18.35 21.05 3.73
CA ASP A 64 18.67 19.83 4.48
C ASP A 64 17.48 19.25 5.26
N LYS A 65 16.44 20.05 5.54
CA LYS A 65 15.19 19.54 6.11
C LYS A 65 14.64 18.39 5.26
N TRP A 66 14.66 18.51 3.93
CA TRP A 66 14.14 17.47 3.03
C TRP A 66 15.04 16.25 2.97
N LEU A 67 16.36 16.42 3.09
CA LEU A 67 17.28 15.30 3.23
C LEU A 67 17.00 14.52 4.52
N LYS A 68 16.75 15.21 5.63
CA LYS A 68 16.37 14.57 6.89
C LYS A 68 15.07 13.78 6.76
N VAL A 69 14.02 14.38 6.17
CA VAL A 69 12.74 13.71 5.92
C VAL A 69 12.95 12.47 5.04
N TYR A 70 13.76 12.56 3.98
CA TYR A 70 14.10 11.42 3.15
C TYR A 70 14.71 10.28 3.98
N ARG A 71 15.78 10.56 4.74
CA ARG A 71 16.51 9.54 5.51
C ARG A 71 15.64 8.86 6.57
N GLU A 72 14.79 9.63 7.24
CA GLU A 72 13.85 9.07 8.23
C GLU A 72 12.85 8.10 7.60
N ASN A 73 12.37 8.39 6.40
CA ASN A 73 11.38 7.56 5.72
C ASN A 73 12.01 6.40 4.94
N GLU A 74 13.28 6.52 4.51
CA GLU A 74 14.05 5.43 3.89
C GLU A 74 14.21 4.27 4.88
N VAL A 75 14.55 4.59 6.13
CA VAL A 75 14.65 3.61 7.22
C VAL A 75 13.29 2.97 7.52
N LYS A 76 12.20 3.75 7.54
CA LYS A 76 10.85 3.22 7.77
C LYS A 76 10.41 2.27 6.68
N LEU A 77 10.65 2.61 5.41
CA LEU A 77 10.31 1.75 4.29
C LEU A 77 11.07 0.42 4.36
N GLY A 78 12.37 0.48 4.64
CA GLY A 78 13.18 -0.73 4.83
C GLY A 78 12.65 -1.63 5.95
N ALA A 79 12.31 -1.05 7.10
CA ALA A 79 11.76 -1.79 8.23
C ALA A 79 10.39 -2.43 7.91
N LEU A 80 9.51 -1.72 7.20
CA LEU A 80 8.21 -2.25 6.77
C LEU A 80 8.37 -3.44 5.81
N LEU A 81 9.26 -3.32 4.82
CA LEU A 81 9.50 -4.40 3.86
C LEU A 81 10.14 -5.62 4.53
N GLU A 82 11.05 -5.42 5.50
CA GLU A 82 11.62 -6.50 6.31
C GLU A 82 10.56 -7.20 7.17
N GLU A 83 9.63 -6.43 7.76
CA GLU A 83 8.50 -7.00 8.49
C GLU A 83 7.60 -7.86 7.58
N ALA A 84 7.29 -7.41 6.36
CA ALA A 84 6.55 -8.20 5.39
C ALA A 84 7.28 -9.49 5.02
N LEU A 85 8.59 -9.41 4.77
CA LEU A 85 9.45 -10.58 4.52
C LEU A 85 9.39 -11.60 5.67
N SER A 86 9.37 -11.13 6.93
CA SER A 86 9.35 -12.00 8.10
C SER A 86 8.04 -12.78 8.29
N ARG A 87 6.93 -12.29 7.71
CA ARG A 87 5.59 -12.86 7.82
C ARG A 87 5.16 -13.62 6.56
N ALA A 88 6.07 -13.75 5.60
CA ALA A 88 5.78 -14.33 4.31
C ALA A 88 5.48 -15.83 4.36
N HIS A 89 4.50 -16.27 3.56
CA HIS A 89 4.41 -17.68 3.21
C HIS A 89 5.59 -18.08 2.32
N GLU A 90 6.03 -19.33 2.42
CA GLU A 90 7.14 -19.86 1.60
C GLU A 90 6.89 -19.68 0.10
N SER A 91 5.62 -19.79 -0.33
CA SER A 91 5.19 -19.56 -1.70
C SER A 91 5.45 -18.14 -2.22
N ASP A 92 5.56 -17.16 -1.33
CA ASP A 92 5.77 -15.74 -1.67
C ASP A 92 7.24 -15.32 -1.64
N SER A 93 8.16 -16.18 -1.20
CA SER A 93 9.56 -15.84 -0.98
C SER A 93 10.24 -15.25 -2.23
N ALA A 94 9.99 -15.82 -3.41
CA ALA A 94 10.55 -15.33 -4.67
C ALA A 94 10.00 -13.96 -5.08
N LEU A 95 8.72 -13.70 -4.81
CA LEU A 95 8.08 -12.41 -5.07
C LEU A 95 8.63 -11.33 -4.15
N LEU A 96 8.76 -11.63 -2.86
CA LEU A 96 9.26 -10.68 -1.88
C LEU A 96 10.74 -10.35 -2.09
N LYS A 97 11.56 -11.35 -2.47
CA LYS A 97 12.95 -11.10 -2.87
C LYS A 97 13.04 -10.14 -4.06
N ARG A 98 12.17 -10.32 -5.06
CA ARG A 98 12.11 -9.40 -6.21
C ARG A 98 11.71 -7.99 -5.76
N MET A 99 10.71 -7.88 -4.89
CA MET A 99 10.25 -6.60 -4.35
C MET A 99 11.37 -5.86 -3.62
N ASP A 100 12.15 -6.56 -2.80
CA ASP A 100 13.32 -6.01 -2.12
C ASP A 100 14.40 -5.53 -3.11
N GLU A 101 14.73 -6.35 -4.12
CA GLU A 101 15.69 -5.97 -5.17
C GLU A 101 15.21 -4.75 -6.00
N GLU A 102 13.91 -4.62 -6.24
CA GLU A 102 13.30 -3.47 -6.91
C GLU A 102 13.37 -2.21 -6.05
N ASN A 103 13.07 -2.33 -4.77
CA ASN A 103 13.20 -1.24 -3.80
C ASN A 103 14.66 -0.76 -3.70
N GLU A 104 15.62 -1.68 -3.58
CA GLU A 104 17.05 -1.31 -3.56
C GLU A 104 17.49 -0.52 -4.80
N ARG A 105 17.01 -0.92 -5.99
CA ARG A 105 17.34 -0.20 -7.24
C ARG A 105 16.79 1.20 -7.22
N LEU A 106 15.54 1.37 -6.78
CA LEU A 106 14.90 2.68 -6.67
C LEU A 106 15.67 3.58 -5.69
N VAL A 107 15.94 3.09 -4.47
CA VAL A 107 16.70 3.79 -3.43
C VAL A 107 18.10 4.19 -3.93
N LYS A 108 18.81 3.30 -4.63
CA LYS A 108 20.12 3.62 -5.22
C LYS A 108 20.06 4.82 -6.17
N MET A 109 18.99 4.95 -6.97
CA MET A 109 18.81 6.08 -7.87
C MET A 109 18.52 7.38 -7.09
N GLU A 110 17.66 7.33 -6.08
CA GLU A 110 17.33 8.48 -5.24
C GLU A 110 18.53 9.00 -4.43
N VAL A 111 19.28 8.08 -3.79
CA VAL A 111 20.53 8.40 -3.08
C VAL A 111 21.53 9.03 -4.04
N ARG A 112 21.65 8.50 -5.27
CA ARG A 112 22.55 9.09 -6.26
C ARG A 112 22.15 10.52 -6.64
N ALA A 113 20.85 10.79 -6.79
CA ALA A 113 20.35 12.14 -7.05
C ALA A 113 20.63 13.09 -5.87
N ILE A 114 20.48 12.61 -4.64
CA ILE A 114 20.83 13.36 -3.41
C ILE A 114 22.32 13.70 -3.39
N GLU A 115 23.21 12.73 -3.64
CA GLU A 115 24.67 12.97 -3.70
C GLU A 115 25.05 14.00 -4.76
N LEU A 116 24.44 13.93 -5.95
CA LEU A 116 24.67 14.90 -7.02
C LEU A 116 24.21 16.30 -6.60
N THR A 117 23.08 16.40 -5.91
CA THR A 117 22.57 17.66 -5.37
C THR A 117 23.55 18.29 -4.39
N GLN A 118 24.09 17.50 -3.46
CA GLN A 118 25.11 17.94 -2.49
C GLN A 118 26.40 18.41 -3.17
N GLN A 119 26.71 17.90 -4.36
CA GLN A 119 27.85 18.33 -5.18
C GLN A 119 27.52 19.57 -6.05
N GLY A 120 26.37 20.21 -5.87
CA GLY A 120 25.92 21.34 -6.69
C GLY A 120 25.44 20.95 -8.09
N LYS A 121 25.22 19.65 -8.35
CA LYS A 121 24.82 19.11 -9.67
C LYS A 121 23.31 18.85 -9.74
N GLY A 122 22.50 19.82 -9.29
CA GLY A 122 21.04 19.70 -9.22
C GLY A 122 20.37 19.33 -10.56
N ARG A 123 20.91 19.78 -11.70
CA ARG A 123 20.40 19.37 -13.03
C ARG A 123 20.56 17.86 -13.27
N GLN A 124 21.72 17.29 -12.95
CA GLN A 124 21.97 15.85 -13.12
C GLN A 124 21.13 15.03 -12.13
N ALA A 125 20.94 15.54 -10.91
CA ALA A 125 20.02 14.93 -9.95
C ALA A 125 18.59 14.88 -10.50
N ALA A 126 18.10 16.01 -11.05
CA ALA A 126 16.78 16.07 -11.66
C ALA A 126 16.66 15.16 -12.90
N GLU A 127 17.71 15.00 -13.70
CA GLU A 127 17.72 14.06 -14.84
C GLU A 127 17.53 12.61 -14.38
N ILE A 128 18.13 12.20 -13.25
CA ILE A 128 17.93 10.85 -12.68
C ILE A 128 16.46 10.68 -12.23
N LEU A 129 15.95 11.61 -11.42
CA LEU A 129 14.61 11.50 -10.82
C LEU A 129 13.48 11.66 -11.85
N ASN A 130 13.75 12.29 -13.00
CA ASN A 130 12.81 12.39 -14.12
C ASN A 130 13.08 11.36 -15.23
N SER A 131 14.04 10.46 -15.04
CA SER A 131 14.40 9.49 -16.07
C SER A 131 13.29 8.44 -16.28
N LYS A 132 13.20 7.92 -17.50
CA LYS A 132 12.34 6.77 -17.82
C LYS A 132 12.65 5.57 -16.93
N GLN A 133 13.93 5.31 -16.67
CA GLN A 133 14.38 4.21 -15.83
C GLN A 133 13.86 4.34 -14.40
N TYR A 134 13.90 5.54 -13.82
CA TYR A 134 13.37 5.79 -12.48
C TYR A 134 11.87 5.51 -12.40
N GLN A 135 11.10 6.00 -13.38
CA GLN A 135 9.66 5.74 -13.45
C GLN A 135 9.33 4.25 -13.64
N GLU A 136 10.17 3.54 -14.40
CA GLU A 136 10.04 2.09 -14.59
C GLU A 136 10.32 1.29 -13.31
N GLU A 137 11.33 1.67 -12.50
CA GLU A 137 11.57 1.01 -11.20
C GLU A 137 10.42 1.27 -10.23
N LYS A 138 9.88 2.50 -10.17
CA LYS A 138 8.67 2.79 -9.37
C LYS A 138 7.49 1.91 -9.77
N LEU A 139 7.26 1.76 -11.07
CA LEU A 139 6.18 0.93 -11.57
C LEU A 139 6.39 -0.55 -11.22
N ARG A 140 7.61 -1.05 -11.37
CA ARG A 140 7.96 -2.43 -10.98
C ARG A 140 7.70 -2.67 -9.50
N LEU A 141 8.21 -1.81 -8.63
CA LEU A 141 8.01 -1.93 -7.19
C LEU A 141 6.52 -1.93 -6.82
N ARG A 142 5.75 -1.01 -7.39
CA ARG A 142 4.29 -0.96 -7.20
C ARG A 142 3.60 -2.26 -7.63
N GLN A 143 3.95 -2.77 -8.81
CA GLN A 143 3.40 -4.03 -9.31
C GLN A 143 3.73 -5.23 -8.40
N SER A 144 4.94 -5.27 -7.83
CA SER A 144 5.33 -6.31 -6.89
C SER A 144 4.56 -6.21 -5.58
N ILE A 145 4.35 -5.01 -5.05
CA ILE A 145 3.52 -4.77 -3.86
C ILE A 145 2.08 -5.22 -4.11
N ASP A 146 1.49 -4.81 -5.23
CA ASP A 146 0.11 -5.20 -5.61
C ASP A 146 -0.01 -6.73 -5.76
N THR A 147 0.99 -7.36 -6.39
CA THR A 147 1.01 -8.82 -6.56
C THR A 147 1.12 -9.53 -5.20
N TYR A 148 1.93 -9.01 -4.29
CA TYR A 148 2.10 -9.59 -2.96
C TYR A 148 0.81 -9.46 -2.15
N PHE A 149 0.16 -8.30 -2.21
CA PHE A 149 -1.15 -8.06 -1.60
C PHE A 149 -2.19 -9.09 -2.07
N LEU A 150 -2.30 -9.30 -3.39
CA LEU A 150 -3.21 -10.28 -3.97
C LEU A 150 -2.88 -11.72 -3.54
N SER A 151 -1.59 -12.06 -3.40
CA SER A 151 -1.17 -13.37 -2.91
C SER A 151 -1.63 -13.58 -1.46
N LEU A 152 -1.40 -12.60 -0.59
CA LEU A 152 -1.75 -12.71 0.82
C LEU A 152 -3.27 -12.76 1.04
N GLU A 153 -4.05 -11.96 0.30
CA GLU A 153 -5.52 -12.06 0.34
C GLU A 153 -6.00 -13.47 -0.05
N LYS A 154 -5.39 -14.07 -1.07
CA LYS A 154 -5.69 -15.45 -1.47
C LYS A 154 -5.33 -16.46 -0.39
N HIS A 155 -4.19 -16.30 0.29
CA HIS A 155 -3.80 -17.17 1.40
C HIS A 155 -4.83 -17.14 2.53
N LEU A 156 -5.26 -15.94 2.95
CA LEU A 156 -6.28 -15.76 3.99
C LEU A 156 -7.65 -16.36 3.61
N GLN A 157 -8.02 -16.32 2.33
CA GLN A 157 -9.27 -16.94 1.84
C GLN A 157 -9.18 -18.49 1.79
N LEU A 158 -7.99 -19.04 1.57
CA LEU A 158 -7.78 -20.50 1.53
C LEU A 158 -7.82 -21.10 2.93
N GLU A 159 -7.20 -20.44 3.90
CA GLU A 159 -7.25 -20.82 5.32
C GLU A 159 -8.72 -20.88 5.82
N GLU A 160 -9.54 -19.89 5.45
CA GLU A 160 -10.97 -19.87 5.80
C GLU A 160 -11.75 -21.08 5.25
N LYS A 161 -11.49 -21.47 4.01
CA LYS A 161 -12.17 -22.64 3.41
C LYS A 161 -11.76 -23.93 4.11
N GLN A 162 -10.50 -24.03 4.50
CA GLN A 162 -9.99 -25.18 5.25
C GLN A 162 -10.65 -25.28 6.64
N ASP A 163 -10.77 -24.17 7.37
CA ASP A 163 -11.41 -24.16 8.70
C ASP A 163 -12.90 -24.54 8.65
N LEU A 164 -13.60 -24.21 7.56
CA LEU A 164 -15.01 -24.55 7.36
C LEU A 164 -15.23 -26.03 6.94
N GLU A 165 -14.21 -26.70 6.40
CA GLU A 165 -14.30 -28.08 5.91
C GLU A 165 -13.88 -29.14 6.95
N ILE A 166 -13.29 -28.74 8.10
CA ILE A 166 -12.99 -29.68 9.19
C ILE A 166 -14.28 -30.04 9.93
N PRO A 167 -14.76 -31.31 9.89
CA PRO A 167 -15.91 -31.71 10.69
C PRO A 167 -15.55 -31.56 12.16
N GLN A 168 -16.37 -30.84 12.92
CA GLN A 168 -16.28 -30.80 14.37
C GLN A 168 -16.46 -32.24 14.90
N SER A 169 -15.35 -32.95 15.09
CA SER A 169 -15.35 -34.28 15.71
C SER A 169 -15.59 -34.09 17.20
N ASN A 170 -16.85 -34.22 17.60
CA ASN A 170 -17.23 -34.53 18.99
C ASN A 170 -16.97 -36.00 19.30
#